data_AF-H4GLB1-F1
#
_entry.id   AF-H4GLB1-F1
#
_cell.length_a   1.000
_cell.length_b   1.000
_cell.length_c   1.000
_cell.angle_alpha   90.00
_cell.angle_beta   90.00
_cell.angle_gamma   90.00
#
_symmetry.space_group_name_H-M   'P 1'
#
loop_
_entity.id
_entity.type
_entity.pdbx_description
1 polymer ?
#
loop_
_entity_poly.entity_id
_entity_poly.type
_entity_poly.pdbx_seq_one_letter_code
_entity_poly.pdbx_strand_id
1 'polypeptide(L)'
;MRTYLSTNNFEELVQMMLPDRRLAQRFIATFGSFQELHHAQREQMQSLIDYDPVNFRSVIAAIQIGQQALTRPQPMTGQLNSSYELGQQLIHELAGEDQEQVMIIGVDVHSVVIDRQVLFKGGSHECQIYMDQVFRYLIQIGAHGLIFAHNHPSGLVEPSPEDRQFFKQLQASCRLMNIRLVDCMIVGRNDYFSWQEKLA
;
A
#
# COMPACT_ATOMS: atom_id res chain seq x y z
N MET A 1 2.12 30.74 -19.20
CA MET A 1 1.12 29.65 -19.34
C MET A 1 1.20 28.81 -18.07
N ARG A 2 0.29 28.98 -17.11
CA ARG A 2 0.29 28.17 -15.87
C ARG A 2 -0.56 26.93 -16.15
N THR A 3 0.10 25.77 -16.21
CA THR A 3 -0.47 24.48 -16.66
C THR A 3 -1.00 23.62 -15.51
N TYR A 4 -1.29 24.20 -14.34
CA TYR A 4 -1.74 23.47 -13.16
C TYR A 4 -2.90 24.18 -12.46
N LEU A 5 -3.83 23.38 -11.93
CA LEU A 5 -4.90 23.83 -11.04
C LEU A 5 -4.27 24.58 -9.86
N SER A 6 -4.64 25.84 -9.66
CA SER A 6 -3.99 26.73 -8.68
C SER A 6 -4.58 26.64 -7.28
N THR A 7 -5.46 25.68 -7.03
CA THR A 7 -6.22 25.55 -5.78
C THR A 7 -6.23 24.12 -5.28
N ASN A 8 -6.11 23.98 -3.96
CA ASN A 8 -6.32 22.73 -3.22
C ASN A 8 -7.64 22.78 -2.43
N ASN A 9 -8.53 23.72 -2.73
CA ASN A 9 -9.84 23.81 -2.10
C ASN A 9 -10.81 22.81 -2.75
N PHE A 10 -11.44 21.96 -1.93
CA PHE A 10 -12.34 20.92 -2.39
C PHE A 10 -13.53 21.47 -3.20
N GLU A 11 -14.20 22.50 -2.68
CA GLU A 11 -15.38 23.07 -3.34
C GLU A 11 -15.02 23.74 -4.66
N GLU A 12 -13.89 24.45 -4.72
CA GLU A 12 -13.42 25.08 -5.96
C GLU A 12 -13.11 24.04 -7.03
N LEU A 13 -12.45 22.94 -6.68
CA LEU A 13 -12.18 21.85 -7.62
C LEU A 13 -13.46 21.16 -8.09
N VAL A 14 -14.42 20.94 -7.19
CA VAL A 14 -15.73 20.38 -7.56
C VAL A 14 -16.48 21.33 -8.50
N GLN A 15 -16.44 22.64 -8.26
CA GLN A 15 -17.10 23.64 -9.10
C GLN A 15 -16.45 23.77 -10.48
N MET A 16 -15.14 23.55 -10.58
CA MET A 16 -14.41 23.47 -11.85
C MET A 16 -14.77 22.19 -12.63
N MET A 17 -14.93 21.07 -11.92
CA MET A 17 -15.28 19.77 -12.51
C MET A 17 -16.76 19.69 -12.94
N LEU A 18 -17.67 20.29 -12.16
CA LEU A 18 -19.10 20.31 -12.37
C LEU A 18 -19.58 21.77 -12.49
N PRO A 19 -19.59 22.35 -13.70
CA PRO A 19 -19.99 23.75 -13.90
C PRO A 19 -21.46 24.02 -13.53
N ASP A 20 -22.32 22.99 -13.59
CA ASP A 20 -23.68 23.10 -13.08
C ASP A 20 -23.68 23.17 -11.55
N ARG A 21 -24.11 24.32 -11.03
CA ARG A 21 -24.16 24.61 -9.60
C ARG A 21 -24.99 23.60 -8.79
N ARG A 22 -26.08 23.06 -9.35
CA ARG A 22 -26.92 22.07 -8.65
C ARG A 22 -26.16 20.75 -8.49
N LEU A 23 -25.45 20.33 -9.54
CA LEU A 23 -24.65 19.10 -9.51
C LEU A 23 -23.44 19.25 -8.59
N ALA A 24 -22.74 20.38 -8.65
CA ALA A 24 -21.64 20.68 -7.73
C ALA A 24 -22.09 20.67 -6.27
N GLN A 25 -23.20 21.35 -5.96
CA GLN A 25 -23.76 21.35 -4.60
C GLN A 25 -24.20 19.95 -4.14
N ARG A 26 -24.77 19.15 -5.04
CA ARG A 26 -25.14 17.76 -4.72
C ARG A 26 -23.92 16.90 -4.41
N PHE A 27 -22.85 17.05 -5.19
CA PHE A 27 -21.57 16.35 -4.96
C PHE A 27 -20.94 16.78 -3.62
N ILE A 28 -20.85 18.09 -3.36
CA ILE A 28 -20.31 18.64 -2.12
C ILE A 28 -21.15 18.18 -0.92
N ALA A 29 -22.48 18.19 -1.01
CA ALA A 29 -23.34 17.72 0.06
C ALA A 29 -23.23 16.21 0.34
N THR A 30 -22.79 15.41 -0.64
CA THR A 30 -22.63 13.96 -0.50
C THR A 30 -21.29 13.60 0.14
N PHE A 31 -20.24 14.35 -0.20
CA PHE A 31 -18.87 13.99 0.18
C PHE A 31 -18.14 15.01 1.03
N GLY A 32 -18.57 16.25 1.18
CA GLY A 32 -18.05 17.26 2.12
C GLY A 32 -16.60 17.73 1.96
N SER A 33 -15.64 16.82 1.80
CA SER A 33 -14.20 17.02 1.78
C SER A 33 -13.48 15.93 0.98
N PHE A 34 -12.18 16.12 0.71
CA PHE A 34 -11.36 15.07 0.11
C PHE A 34 -11.28 13.80 0.95
N GLN A 35 -11.26 13.93 2.28
CA GLN A 35 -11.16 12.79 3.19
C GLN A 35 -12.43 11.92 3.13
N GLU A 36 -13.60 12.55 3.19
CA GLU A 36 -14.87 11.84 3.08
C GLU A 36 -15.06 11.24 1.67
N LEU A 37 -14.60 11.93 0.61
CA LEU A 37 -14.57 11.36 -0.75
C LEU A 37 -13.66 10.13 -0.84
N HIS A 38 -12.52 10.13 -0.15
CA HIS A 38 -11.60 8.99 -0.12
C HIS A 38 -12.26 7.74 0.48
N HIS A 39 -13.15 7.91 1.46
CA HIS A 39 -13.89 6.84 2.12
C HIS A 39 -15.31 6.63 1.58
N ALA A 40 -15.61 7.16 0.39
CA ALA A 40 -16.92 7.09 -0.23
C ALA A 40 -17.42 5.66 -0.39
N GLN A 41 -18.62 5.39 0.12
CA GLN A 41 -19.30 4.10 0.00
C GLN A 41 -19.94 3.95 -1.38
N ARG A 42 -20.13 2.70 -1.82
CA ARG A 42 -20.72 2.38 -3.13
C ARG A 42 -22.12 2.95 -3.27
N GLU A 43 -22.89 2.96 -2.20
CA GLU A 43 -24.25 3.51 -2.14
C GLU A 43 -24.26 5.02 -2.38
N GLN A 44 -23.30 5.75 -1.80
CA GLN A 44 -23.18 7.20 -2.02
C GLN A 44 -22.88 7.50 -3.50
N MET A 45 -21.92 6.77 -4.09
CA MET A 45 -21.59 6.91 -5.51
C MET A 45 -22.77 6.55 -6.42
N GLN A 46 -23.47 5.46 -6.12
CA GLN A 46 -24.64 5.03 -6.89
C GLN A 46 -25.77 6.06 -6.80
N SER A 47 -26.01 6.65 -5.62
CA SER A 47 -27.04 7.68 -5.44
C SER A 47 -26.82 8.93 -6.29
N LEU A 48 -25.56 9.29 -6.56
CA LEU A 48 -25.23 10.38 -7.47
C LEU A 48 -25.49 9.99 -8.92
N ILE A 49 -25.06 8.79 -9.33
CA ILE A 49 -25.33 8.28 -10.68
C ILE A 49 -26.83 8.18 -10.95
N ASP A 50 -27.63 7.75 -9.97
CA ASP A 50 -29.08 7.67 -10.11
C ASP A 50 -29.73 9.06 -10.20
N TYR A 51 -29.15 10.07 -9.55
CA TYR A 51 -29.61 11.45 -9.62
C TYR A 51 -29.35 12.09 -11.00
N ASP A 52 -28.14 11.92 -11.54
CA ASP A 52 -27.80 12.36 -12.90
C ASP A 52 -26.78 11.39 -13.54
N PRO A 53 -27.28 10.42 -14.33
CA PRO A 53 -26.43 9.40 -14.93
C PRO A 53 -25.45 9.94 -15.97
N VAL A 54 -25.74 11.10 -16.57
CA VAL A 54 -24.94 11.67 -17.65
C VAL A 54 -23.70 12.34 -17.08
N ASN A 55 -23.88 13.14 -16.02
CA ASN A 55 -22.81 13.94 -15.45
C ASN A 55 -22.02 13.17 -14.38
N PHE A 56 -22.67 12.39 -13.52
CA PHE A 56 -21.96 11.72 -12.42
C PHE A 56 -21.25 10.44 -12.83
N ARG A 57 -21.69 9.73 -13.88
CA ARG A 57 -21.03 8.48 -14.29
C ARG A 57 -19.58 8.70 -14.69
N SER A 58 -19.29 9.77 -15.43
CA SER A 58 -17.92 10.10 -15.87
C SER A 58 -17.05 10.58 -14.70
N VAL A 59 -17.60 11.40 -13.80
CA VAL A 59 -16.92 11.87 -12.58
C VAL A 59 -16.57 10.71 -11.64
N ILE A 60 -17.55 9.85 -11.33
CA ILE A 60 -17.33 8.69 -10.47
C ILE A 60 -16.33 7.73 -11.11
N ALA A 61 -16.39 7.52 -12.44
CA ALA A 61 -15.39 6.72 -13.14
C ALA A 61 -13.98 7.35 -13.04
N ALA A 62 -13.84 8.67 -13.19
CA ALA A 62 -12.55 9.35 -13.06
C ALA A 62 -11.99 9.23 -11.64
N ILE A 63 -12.85 9.34 -10.61
CA ILE A 63 -12.46 9.14 -9.21
C ILE A 63 -12.02 7.70 -8.97
N GLN A 64 -12.78 6.71 -9.47
CA GLN A 64 -12.42 5.30 -9.36
C GLN A 64 -11.11 4.99 -10.09
N ILE A 65 -10.88 5.58 -11.27
CA ILE A 65 -9.60 5.46 -11.99
C ILE A 65 -8.48 6.09 -11.17
N GLY A 66 -8.67 7.29 -10.61
CA GLY A 66 -7.67 7.95 -9.77
C GLY A 66 -7.34 7.13 -8.52
N GLN A 67 -8.36 6.65 -7.82
CA GLN A 67 -8.21 5.73 -6.68
C GLN A 67 -7.47 4.46 -7.12
N GLN A 68 -7.86 3.82 -8.22
CA GLN A 68 -7.19 2.62 -8.74
C GLN A 68 -5.78 2.90 -9.26
N ALA A 69 -5.47 4.10 -9.75
CA ALA A 69 -4.13 4.46 -10.20
C ALA A 69 -3.19 4.71 -9.02
N LEU A 70 -3.73 5.20 -7.90
CA LEU A 70 -2.98 5.42 -6.64
C LEU A 70 -2.92 4.18 -5.76
N THR A 71 -3.91 3.28 -5.85
CA THR A 71 -4.01 2.04 -5.04
C THR A 71 -3.69 0.77 -5.81
N ARG A 72 -3.55 0.83 -7.16
CA ARG A 72 -2.89 -0.27 -7.87
C ARG A 72 -1.46 -0.30 -7.36
N PRO A 73 -1.01 -1.43 -6.79
CA PRO A 73 0.40 -1.62 -6.55
C PRO A 73 1.09 -1.41 -7.90
N GLN A 74 1.89 -0.35 -8.02
CA GLN A 74 2.77 -0.17 -9.18
C GLN A 74 3.57 -1.47 -9.23
N PRO A 75 3.57 -2.24 -10.33
CA PRO A 75 4.26 -3.51 -10.31
C PRO A 75 5.71 -3.21 -9.92
N MET A 76 6.15 -3.72 -8.77
CA MET A 76 7.57 -3.76 -8.43
C MET A 76 8.19 -4.65 -9.50
N THR A 77 8.54 -4.02 -10.60
CA THR A 77 9.10 -4.60 -11.80
C THR A 77 10.39 -3.86 -12.03
N GLY A 78 11.48 -4.60 -11.96
CA GLY A 78 12.80 -4.01 -11.96
C GLY A 78 13.68 -4.67 -10.92
N GLN A 79 14.96 -4.48 -11.13
CA GLN A 79 16.00 -4.87 -10.20
C GLN A 79 15.90 -3.97 -8.96
N LEU A 80 15.92 -4.59 -7.78
CA LEU A 80 16.01 -3.87 -6.53
C LEU A 80 17.43 -3.30 -6.36
N ASN A 81 17.56 -1.98 -6.44
CA ASN A 81 18.87 -1.32 -6.40
C ASN A 81 19.30 -0.94 -4.97
N SER A 82 18.36 -0.70 -4.06
CA SER A 82 18.66 -0.38 -2.66
C SER A 82 17.47 -0.63 -1.71
N SER A 83 17.75 -0.85 -0.42
CA SER A 83 16.75 -0.88 0.65
C SER A 83 16.00 0.45 0.77
N TYR A 84 16.64 1.58 0.44
CA TYR A 84 16.00 2.90 0.45
C TYR A 84 14.87 3.02 -0.58
N GLU A 85 15.14 2.71 -1.85
CA GLU A 85 14.10 2.77 -2.89
C GLU A 85 12.93 1.84 -2.57
N LEU A 86 13.24 0.63 -2.10
CA LEU A 86 12.26 -0.36 -1.65
C LEU A 86 11.43 0.16 -0.46
N GLY A 87 12.08 0.74 0.55
CA GLY A 87 11.41 1.30 1.73
C GLY A 87 10.44 2.41 1.36
N GLN A 88 10.85 3.31 0.45
CA GLN A 88 9.96 4.36 -0.08
C GLN A 88 8.75 3.77 -0.80
N GLN A 89 8.93 2.73 -1.62
CA GLN A 89 7.80 2.05 -2.28
C GLN A 89 6.87 1.38 -1.27
N LEU A 90 7.42 0.70 -0.26
CA LEU A 90 6.63 0.02 0.76
C LEU A 90 5.83 0.97 1.65
N ILE A 91 6.33 2.18 1.92
CA ILE A 91 5.55 3.22 2.59
C ILE A 91 4.26 3.52 1.80
N HIS A 92 4.33 3.63 0.47
CA HIS A 92 3.13 3.90 -0.34
C HIS A 92 2.12 2.75 -0.32
N GLU A 93 2.56 1.52 -0.07
CA GLU A 93 1.71 0.32 -0.17
C GLU A 93 1.19 -0.19 1.17
N LEU A 94 1.92 0.05 2.27
CA LEU A 94 1.61 -0.50 3.58
C LEU A 94 1.37 0.57 4.65
N ALA A 95 1.77 1.83 4.43
CA ALA A 95 1.57 2.87 5.44
C ALA A 95 0.10 3.28 5.55
N GLY A 96 -0.34 3.57 6.77
CA GLY A 96 -1.69 4.06 7.04
C GLY A 96 -2.76 2.98 7.16
N GLU A 97 -2.41 1.70 6.98
CA GLU A 97 -3.30 0.59 7.29
C GLU A 97 -3.53 0.48 8.80
N ASP A 98 -4.81 0.38 9.21
CA ASP A 98 -5.22 0.29 10.61
C ASP A 98 -4.84 -1.05 11.26
N GLN A 99 -4.59 -2.06 10.42
CA GLN A 99 -4.15 -3.38 10.82
C GLN A 99 -2.71 -3.61 10.35
N GLU A 100 -1.95 -4.35 11.15
CA GLU A 100 -0.65 -4.84 10.74
C GLU A 100 -0.82 -5.81 9.57
N GLN A 101 -0.10 -5.58 8.48
CA GLN A 101 -0.10 -6.40 7.28
C GLN A 101 1.33 -6.83 7.00
N VAL A 102 1.49 -8.09 6.61
CA VAL A 102 2.78 -8.68 6.29
C VAL A 102 2.81 -9.00 4.81
N MET A 103 3.67 -8.29 4.10
CA MET A 103 3.96 -8.50 2.69
C MET A 103 5.22 -9.36 2.53
N ILE A 104 5.08 -10.39 1.71
CA ILE A 104 6.18 -11.24 1.25
C ILE A 104 6.47 -10.90 -0.20
N ILE A 105 7.73 -10.59 -0.50
CA ILE A 105 8.20 -10.31 -1.86
C ILE A 105 9.25 -11.35 -2.22
N GLY A 106 8.98 -12.10 -3.28
CA GLY A 106 9.92 -13.07 -3.83
C GLY A 106 10.75 -12.45 -4.94
N VAL A 107 12.06 -12.70 -4.93
CA VAL A 107 12.98 -12.24 -5.97
C VAL A 107 13.75 -13.40 -6.60
N ASP A 108 14.24 -13.20 -7.82
CA ASP A 108 15.12 -14.14 -8.50
C ASP A 108 16.59 -14.00 -8.05
N VAL A 109 17.50 -14.75 -8.71
CA VAL A 109 18.95 -14.73 -8.44
C VAL A 109 19.60 -13.37 -8.72
N HIS A 110 18.95 -12.50 -9.50
CA HIS A 110 19.43 -11.16 -9.86
C HIS A 110 18.75 -10.05 -9.03
N SER A 111 17.98 -10.42 -8.00
CA SER A 111 17.17 -9.49 -7.18
C SER A 111 16.08 -8.77 -7.99
N VAL A 112 15.59 -9.40 -9.06
CA VAL A 112 14.38 -8.95 -9.76
C VAL A 112 13.17 -9.52 -9.04
N VAL A 113 12.19 -8.67 -8.74
CA VAL A 113 10.94 -9.10 -8.12
C VAL A 113 10.16 -10.01 -9.08
N ILE A 114 9.84 -11.21 -8.61
CA ILE A 114 9.02 -12.19 -9.34
C ILE A 114 7.55 -11.93 -9.04
N ASP A 115 7.21 -11.88 -7.75
CA ASP A 115 5.86 -11.64 -7.26
C ASP A 115 5.90 -11.13 -5.81
N ARG A 116 4.78 -10.54 -5.36
CA ARG A 116 4.58 -10.13 -3.98
C ARG A 116 3.13 -10.30 -3.53
N GLN A 117 2.95 -10.60 -2.26
CA GLN A 117 1.64 -10.79 -1.69
C GLN A 117 1.61 -10.39 -0.21
N VAL A 118 0.55 -9.70 0.20
CA VAL A 118 0.18 -9.61 1.61
C VAL A 118 -0.35 -10.97 2.05
N LEU A 119 0.47 -11.74 2.78
CA LEU A 119 0.12 -13.09 3.24
C LEU A 119 -0.63 -13.09 4.55
N PHE A 120 -0.36 -12.11 5.41
CA PHE A 120 -0.99 -12.02 6.72
C PHE A 120 -1.55 -10.62 6.94
N LYS A 121 -2.72 -10.58 7.57
CA LYS A 121 -3.34 -9.38 8.09
C LYS A 121 -3.71 -9.64 9.55
N GLY A 122 -3.22 -8.77 10.42
CA GLY A 122 -3.35 -8.88 11.86
C GLY A 122 -4.76 -8.62 12.34
N GLY A 123 -5.06 -9.14 13.53
CA GLY A 123 -6.28 -8.83 14.25
C GLY A 123 -6.17 -7.49 14.97
N SER A 124 -6.95 -7.34 16.05
CA SER A 124 -6.91 -6.14 16.90
C SER A 124 -5.66 -6.02 17.79
N HIS A 125 -4.87 -7.08 17.92
CA HIS A 125 -3.76 -7.13 18.89
C HIS A 125 -2.41 -7.55 18.29
N GLU A 126 -2.41 -8.48 17.35
CA GLU A 126 -1.18 -9.00 16.74
C GLU A 126 -1.43 -9.58 15.35
N CYS A 127 -0.37 -9.64 14.53
CA CYS A 127 -0.34 -10.40 13.29
C CYS A 127 0.41 -11.73 13.50
N GLN A 128 -0.32 -12.85 13.48
CA GLN A 128 0.30 -14.16 13.61
C GLN A 128 0.87 -14.63 12.28
N ILE A 129 2.20 -14.81 12.23
CA ILE A 129 2.92 -15.21 11.03
C ILE A 129 3.27 -16.70 11.07
N TYR A 130 2.96 -17.40 9.99
CA TYR A 130 3.22 -18.82 9.83
C TYR A 130 4.34 -19.05 8.80
N MET A 131 5.51 -19.51 9.27
CA MET A 131 6.69 -19.69 8.41
C MET A 131 6.44 -20.65 7.24
N ASP A 132 5.70 -21.73 7.46
CA ASP A 132 5.36 -22.70 6.42
C ASP A 132 4.56 -22.07 5.27
N GLN A 133 3.71 -21.08 5.56
CA GLN A 133 2.97 -20.33 4.52
C GLN A 133 3.88 -19.37 3.75
N VAL A 134 4.80 -18.68 4.44
CA VAL A 134 5.81 -17.82 3.79
C VAL A 134 6.64 -18.64 2.80
N PHE A 135 7.20 -19.77 3.25
CA PHE A 135 8.05 -20.60 2.40
C PHE A 135 7.25 -21.35 1.31
N ARG A 136 6.00 -21.77 1.60
CA ARG A 136 5.12 -22.34 0.56
C ARG A 136 4.92 -21.35 -0.59
N TYR A 137 4.61 -20.09 -0.27
CA TYR A 137 4.43 -19.04 -1.27
C TYR A 137 5.71 -18.83 -2.09
N LEU A 138 6.86 -18.63 -1.43
CA LEU A 138 8.16 -18.44 -2.09
C LEU A 138 8.53 -19.60 -3.02
N ILE A 139 8.29 -20.85 -2.58
CA ILE A 139 8.55 -22.05 -3.39
C ILE A 139 7.60 -22.10 -4.60
N GLN A 140 6.32 -21.79 -4.41
CA GLN A 140 5.32 -21.82 -5.47
C GLN A 140 5.65 -20.84 -6.60
N ILE A 141 6.21 -19.67 -6.29
CA ILE A 141 6.62 -18.67 -7.28
C ILE A 141 8.06 -18.86 -7.78
N GLY A 142 8.80 -19.86 -7.29
CA GLY A 142 10.19 -20.11 -7.69
C GLY A 142 11.18 -19.04 -7.23
N ALA A 143 10.94 -18.42 -6.07
CA ALA A 143 11.80 -17.37 -5.52
C ALA A 143 13.15 -17.91 -5.03
N HIS A 144 14.20 -17.14 -5.30
CA HIS A 144 15.56 -17.37 -4.82
C HIS A 144 15.93 -16.44 -3.65
N GLY A 145 15.15 -15.38 -3.44
CA GLY A 145 15.27 -14.50 -2.28
C GLY A 145 13.92 -14.04 -1.75
N LEU A 146 13.94 -13.64 -0.48
CA LEU A 146 12.82 -13.14 0.29
C LEU A 146 13.11 -11.71 0.76
N ILE A 147 12.15 -10.82 0.56
CA ILE A 147 12.02 -9.61 1.38
C ILE A 147 10.75 -9.78 2.21
N PHE A 148 10.92 -9.61 3.51
CA PHE A 148 9.84 -9.63 4.47
C PHE A 148 9.53 -8.21 4.91
N ALA A 149 8.30 -7.73 4.75
CA ALA A 149 7.92 -6.39 5.16
C ALA A 149 6.63 -6.41 5.95
N HIS A 150 6.54 -5.63 7.02
CA HIS A 150 5.29 -5.41 7.74
C HIS A 150 5.13 -3.95 8.16
N ASN A 151 3.89 -3.45 8.22
CA ASN A 151 3.62 -2.12 8.77
C ASN A 151 3.34 -2.16 10.26
N HIS A 152 3.76 -1.11 10.96
CA HIS A 152 3.26 -0.81 12.30
C HIS A 152 2.11 0.19 12.20
N PRO A 153 0.88 -0.15 12.64
CA PRO A 153 -0.24 0.80 12.67
C PRO A 153 0.03 2.04 13.53
N SER A 154 0.91 1.92 14.53
CA SER A 154 1.39 3.04 15.34
C SER A 154 2.18 4.10 14.54
N GLY A 155 2.69 3.72 13.36
CA GLY A 155 3.53 4.53 12.50
C GLY A 155 5.00 4.61 12.92
N LEU A 156 5.41 3.97 14.02
CA LEU A 156 6.80 3.90 14.49
C LEU A 156 7.54 2.72 13.86
N VAL A 157 8.79 2.92 13.48
CA VAL A 157 9.59 1.91 12.76
C VAL A 157 10.60 1.16 13.62
N GLU A 158 10.72 1.53 14.90
CA GLU A 158 11.66 0.86 15.81
C GLU A 158 11.18 -0.58 16.07
N PRO A 159 12.03 -1.60 15.80
CA PRO A 159 11.63 -2.98 16.02
C PRO A 159 11.38 -3.27 17.50
N SER A 160 10.34 -4.03 17.78
CA SER A 160 10.05 -4.59 19.11
C SER A 160 11.03 -5.71 19.48
N PRO A 161 11.08 -6.14 20.75
CA PRO A 161 11.76 -7.38 21.13
C PRO A 161 11.31 -8.59 20.32
N GLU A 162 10.01 -8.68 20.04
CA GLU A 162 9.37 -9.75 19.27
C GLU A 162 9.84 -9.73 17.81
N ASP A 163 9.88 -8.54 17.18
CA ASP A 163 10.42 -8.37 15.81
C ASP A 163 11.88 -8.85 15.72
N ARG A 164 12.70 -8.49 16.72
CA ARG A 164 14.11 -8.90 16.77
C ARG A 164 14.27 -10.41 16.94
N GLN A 165 13.40 -11.04 17.73
CA GLN A 165 13.39 -12.49 17.90
C GLN A 165 12.93 -13.19 16.61
N PHE A 166 11.85 -12.68 16.02
CA PHE A 166 11.30 -13.17 14.76
C PHE A 166 12.33 -13.08 13.62
N PHE A 167 13.02 -11.95 13.48
CA PHE A 167 14.06 -11.77 12.47
C PHE A 167 15.15 -12.86 12.55
N LYS A 168 15.59 -13.23 13.76
CA LYS A 168 16.57 -14.32 13.94
C LYS A 168 16.01 -15.68 13.49
N GLN A 169 14.75 -15.95 13.79
CA GLN A 169 14.07 -17.17 13.35
C GLN A 169 13.89 -17.20 11.83
N LEU A 170 13.54 -16.06 11.23
CA LEU A 170 13.40 -15.90 9.79
C LEU A 170 14.74 -16.13 9.08
N GLN A 171 15.82 -15.53 9.58
CA GLN A 171 17.18 -15.76 9.07
C GLN A 171 17.57 -17.25 9.10
N ALA A 172 17.33 -17.92 10.23
CA ALA A 172 17.63 -19.35 10.36
C ALA A 172 16.82 -20.20 9.38
N SER A 173 15.53 -19.88 9.21
CA SER A 173 14.63 -20.59 8.30
C SER A 173 15.01 -20.37 6.84
N CYS A 174 15.36 -19.14 6.45
CA CYS A 174 15.85 -18.81 5.12
C CYS A 174 17.11 -19.62 4.77
N ARG A 175 18.06 -19.73 5.70
CA ARG A 175 19.26 -20.58 5.53
C ARG A 175 18.90 -22.06 5.34
N LEU A 176 17.97 -22.58 6.14
CA LEU A 176 17.53 -23.97 6.04
C LEU A 176 16.86 -24.28 4.70
N MET A 177 16.06 -23.35 4.20
CA MET A 177 15.32 -23.49 2.94
C MET A 177 16.15 -23.12 1.70
N ASN A 178 17.40 -22.69 1.88
CA ASN A 178 18.26 -22.16 0.82
C ASN A 178 17.61 -21.01 0.02
N ILE A 179 16.89 -20.13 0.72
CA ILE A 179 16.33 -18.89 0.16
C ILE A 179 17.08 -17.73 0.80
N ARG A 180 17.59 -16.79 -0.01
CA ARG A 180 18.32 -15.63 0.51
C ARG A 180 17.35 -14.66 1.18
N LEU A 181 17.51 -14.38 2.48
CA LEU A 181 16.86 -13.22 3.10
C LEU A 181 17.57 -11.96 2.59
N VAL A 182 16.90 -11.20 1.73
CA VAL A 182 17.42 -9.99 1.10
C VAL A 182 17.30 -8.81 2.05
N ASP A 183 16.12 -8.66 2.65
CA ASP A 183 15.87 -7.68 3.70
C ASP A 183 14.68 -8.12 4.56
N CYS A 184 14.63 -7.57 5.77
CA CYS A 184 13.43 -7.54 6.59
C CYS A 184 13.14 -6.06 6.84
N MET A 185 11.89 -5.62 6.75
CA MET A 185 11.56 -4.20 6.81
C MET A 185 10.33 -3.93 7.67
N ILE A 186 10.39 -2.86 8.46
CA ILE A 186 9.24 -2.32 9.19
C ILE A 186 8.84 -1.01 8.52
N VAL A 187 7.57 -0.86 8.20
CA VAL A 187 7.02 0.32 7.54
C VAL A 187 6.21 1.14 8.53
N GLY A 188 6.58 2.41 8.70
CA GLY A 188 5.86 3.39 9.50
C GLY A 188 5.03 4.32 8.62
N ARG A 189 4.59 5.46 9.18
CA ARG A 189 3.74 6.39 8.44
C ARG A 189 4.48 7.10 7.29
N ASN A 190 5.70 7.56 7.56
CA ASN A 190 6.53 8.32 6.61
C ASN A 190 8.00 7.86 6.62
N ASP A 191 8.27 6.72 7.25
CA ASP A 191 9.62 6.22 7.47
C ASP A 191 9.61 4.69 7.42
N TYR A 192 10.79 4.09 7.33
CA TYR A 192 10.97 2.64 7.37
C TYR A 192 12.22 2.25 8.17
N PHE A 193 12.24 1.01 8.64
CA PHE A 193 13.44 0.36 9.17
C PHE A 193 13.85 -0.77 8.23
N SER A 194 15.13 -0.85 7.90
CA SER A 194 15.73 -1.97 7.16
C SER A 194 16.77 -2.66 8.03
N TRP A 195 16.67 -3.99 8.18
CA TRP A 195 17.73 -4.74 8.84
C TRP A 195 19.00 -4.76 8.01
N GLN A 196 18.88 -4.80 6.68
CA GLN A 196 20.03 -4.80 5.79
C GLN A 196 20.86 -3.51 5.91
N GLU A 197 20.22 -2.36 6.02
CA GLU A 197 20.91 -1.07 6.23
C GLU A 197 21.60 -0.96 7.59
N LYS A 198 21.07 -1.64 8.62
CA LYS A 198 21.68 -1.63 9.97
C LYS A 198 22.82 -2.62 10.15
N LEU A 199 22.88 -3.66 9.30
CA LEU A 199 23.90 -4.71 9.33
C LEU A 199 25.07 -4.43 8.37
N ALA A 200 24.92 -3.47 7.45
CA ALA A 200 25.95 -3.01 6.53
C ALA A 200 26.97 -2.07 7.22
#